data_AF-A0A920SNH5-F1
#
_entry.id   AF-A0A920SNH5-F1
#
_cell.length_a   1.000
_cell.length_b   1.000
_cell.length_c   1.000
_cell.angle_alpha   90.00
_cell.angle_beta   90.00
_cell.angle_gamma   90.00
#
_symmetry.space_group_name_H-M   'P 1'
#
loop_
_entity.id
_entity.type
_entity.pdbx_description
1 polymer ?
#
loop_
_entity_poly.entity_id
_entity_poly.type
_entity_poly.pdbx_seq_one_letter_code
_entity_poly.pdbx_strand_id
1 'polypeptide(L)'
;MQLGFAGDGSLDVLGPITIPVYVVLLILFYDTVIQITGASAMTVAMVLGVSEIMATEVLNVMVAGTVLTTALITAGLNLIFWWASGTVYGKLSE
;
A
#
# COMPACT_ATOMS: atom_id res chain seq x y z
N MET A 1 -0.44 25.24 14.96
CA MET A 1 -0.39 24.55 13.66
C MET A 1 -1.58 23.62 13.63
N GLN A 2 -2.58 23.93 12.81
CA GLN A 2 -3.79 23.12 12.65
C GLN A 2 -3.41 21.86 11.87
N LEU A 3 -3.56 20.68 12.47
CA LEU A 3 -3.51 19.39 11.76
C LEU A 3 -4.81 19.25 10.97
N GLY A 4 -4.96 20.09 9.95
CA GLY A 4 -6.13 20.11 9.08
C GLY A 4 -5.89 19.16 7.92
N PHE A 5 -6.57 18.02 7.94
CA PHE A 5 -6.95 17.32 6.71
C PHE A 5 -7.84 18.28 5.91
N ALA A 6 -7.24 19.19 5.14
CA ALA A 6 -7.96 20.13 4.31
C ALA A 6 -8.47 19.40 3.06
N GLY A 7 -9.52 18.60 3.25
CA GLY A 7 -10.42 18.19 2.18
C GLY A 7 -11.50 19.26 2.03
N ASP A 8 -11.85 19.58 0.78
CA ASP A 8 -12.82 20.61 0.36
C ASP A 8 -14.30 20.34 0.76
N GLY A 9 -14.53 19.52 1.78
CA GLY A 9 -15.87 19.15 2.24
C GLY A 9 -16.60 18.13 1.36
N SER A 10 -16.02 17.63 0.26
CA SER A 10 -16.64 16.58 -0.56
C SER A 10 -16.44 15.15 -0.01
N LEU A 11 -15.56 14.96 0.98
CA LEU A 11 -15.23 13.65 1.54
C LEU A 11 -15.69 13.46 3.00
N ASP A 12 -16.30 14.44 3.67
CA ASP A 12 -16.65 14.33 5.10
C ASP A 12 -17.73 13.28 5.40
N VAL A 13 -18.57 12.92 4.42
CA VAL A 13 -19.54 11.81 4.54
C VAL A 13 -18.86 10.45 4.29
N LEU A 14 -17.78 10.43 3.50
CA LEU A 14 -17.04 9.23 3.14
C LEU A 14 -15.86 8.95 4.08
N GLY A 15 -15.32 9.95 4.77
CA GLY A 15 -14.14 9.83 5.65
C GLY A 15 -14.16 8.60 6.57
N PRO A 16 -15.30 8.28 7.22
CA PRO A 16 -15.42 7.06 8.04
C PRO A 16 -15.46 5.75 7.23
N ILE A 17 -16.01 5.76 6.01
CA ILE A 17 -16.18 4.56 5.18
C ILE A 17 -14.98 4.32 4.24
N THR A 18 -14.16 5.33 3.96
CA THR A 18 -13.02 5.25 3.04
C THR A 18 -12.03 4.17 3.45
N ILE A 19 -11.72 4.06 4.75
CA ILE A 19 -10.78 3.04 5.25
C ILE A 19 -11.35 1.62 5.05
N PRO A 20 -12.58 1.27 5.52
CA PRO A 20 -13.18 -0.02 5.24
C PRO A 20 -13.26 -0.37 3.75
N VAL A 21 -13.70 0.57 2.90
CA VAL A 21 -13.81 0.36 1.45
C VAL A 21 -12.44 0.09 0.84
N TYR A 22 -11.42 0.88 1.21
CA TYR A 22 -10.05 0.66 0.78
C TYR A 22 -9.54 -0.73 1.17
N VAL A 23 -9.75 -1.15 2.42
CA VAL A 23 -9.33 -2.47 2.90
C VAL A 23 -10.01 -3.60 2.11
N VAL A 24 -11.31 -3.49 1.85
CA VAL A 24 -12.05 -4.50 1.05
C VAL A 24 -11.49 -4.57 -0.37
N LEU A 25 -11.30 -3.43 -1.03
CA LEU A 25 -10.73 -3.39 -2.38
C LEU A 25 -9.32 -3.97 -2.41
N LEU A 26 -8.50 -3.65 -1.41
CA LEU A 26 -7.14 -4.17 -1.28
C LEU A 26 -7.15 -5.70 -1.15
N ILE A 27 -8.01 -6.26 -0.31
CA ILE A 27 -8.15 -7.71 -0.12
C ILE A 27 -8.61 -8.38 -1.42
N LEU A 28 -9.64 -7.86 -2.08
CA LEU A 28 -10.16 -8.43 -3.32
C LEU A 28 -9.12 -8.39 -4.45
N PHE A 29 -8.39 -7.28 -4.57
CA PHE A 29 -7.30 -7.15 -5.52
C PHE A 29 -6.19 -8.17 -5.23
N TYR A 30 -5.78 -8.28 -3.97
CA TYR A 30 -4.75 -9.22 -3.54
C TYR A 30 -5.11 -10.68 -3.85
N ASP A 31 -6.34 -11.08 -3.51
CA ASP A 31 -6.88 -12.40 -3.77
C ASP A 31 -6.95 -12.69 -5.29
N THR A 32 -7.40 -11.71 -6.08
CA THR A 32 -7.41 -11.81 -7.54
C THR A 32 -6.01 -12.05 -8.11
N VAL A 33 -4.99 -11.34 -7.61
CA VAL A 33 -3.60 -11.53 -8.07
C VAL A 33 -3.08 -12.91 -7.70
N ILE A 34 -3.36 -13.41 -6.50
CA ILE A 34 -2.99 -14.78 -6.09
C ILE A 34 -3.64 -15.81 -7.02
N GLN A 35 -4.95 -15.69 -7.28
CA GLN A 35 -5.69 -16.63 -8.11
C GLN A 35 -5.20 -16.64 -9.57
N ILE A 36 -4.89 -15.47 -10.13
CA ILE A 36 -4.40 -15.37 -11.51
C ILE A 36 -2.97 -15.91 -11.64
N THR A 37 -2.11 -15.63 -10.66
CA THR A 37 -0.68 -15.98 -10.75
C THR A 37 -0.37 -17.38 -10.24
N GLY A 38 -1.20 -17.94 -9.35
CA GLY A 38 -0.90 -19.16 -8.61
C GLY A 38 0.29 -19.03 -7.65
N ALA A 39 0.78 -17.81 -7.41
CA ALA A 39 1.91 -17.56 -6.54
C ALA A 39 1.51 -17.57 -5.07
N SER A 40 2.47 -17.82 -4.18
CA SER A 40 2.22 -17.74 -2.74
C SER A 40 1.82 -16.32 -2.32
N ALA A 41 1.03 -16.20 -1.25
CA ALA A 41 0.66 -14.91 -0.68
C ALA A 41 1.90 -14.04 -0.41
N MET A 42 2.97 -14.59 0.17
CA MET A 42 4.20 -13.84 0.41
C MET A 42 4.84 -13.32 -0.91
N THR A 43 4.88 -14.15 -1.95
CA THR A 43 5.41 -13.74 -3.25
C THR A 43 4.63 -12.56 -3.82
N VAL A 44 3.30 -12.62 -3.78
CA VAL A 44 2.44 -11.54 -4.27
C VAL A 44 2.64 -10.26 -3.46
N ALA A 45 2.68 -10.33 -2.12
CA ALA A 45 2.97 -9.18 -1.26
C ALA A 45 4.27 -8.48 -1.63
N MET A 46 5.35 -9.24 -1.79
CA MET A 46 6.65 -8.64 -2.09
C MET A 46 6.67 -8.00 -3.48
N VAL A 47 6.04 -8.62 -4.48
CA VAL A 47 5.92 -8.04 -5.82
C VAL A 47 5.12 -6.73 -5.79
N LEU A 48 4.00 -6.70 -5.07
CA LEU A 48 3.18 -5.48 -4.94
C LEU A 48 3.95 -4.37 -4.20
N GLY A 49 4.63 -4.70 -3.10
CA GLY A 49 5.41 -3.72 -2.36
C GLY A 49 6.57 -3.13 -3.13
N VAL A 50 7.30 -3.96 -3.87
CA VAL A 50 8.37 -3.46 -4.76
C VAL A 50 7.79 -2.63 -5.89
N SER A 51 6.67 -3.05 -6.48
CA SER A 51 6.00 -2.31 -7.57
C SER A 51 5.53 -0.93 -7.10
N GLU A 52 4.96 -0.85 -5.89
CA GLU A 52 4.56 0.42 -5.27
C GLU A 52 5.77 1.34 -5.08
N ILE A 53 6.87 0.83 -4.51
CA ILE A 53 8.10 1.63 -4.29
C ILE A 53 8.67 2.16 -5.59
N MET A 54 8.66 1.35 -6.65
CA MET A 54 9.11 1.79 -7.98
C MET A 54 8.20 2.87 -8.57
N ALA A 55 6.89 2.76 -8.33
CA ALA A 55 5.90 3.72 -8.83
C ALA A 55 5.83 5.02 -8.00
N THR A 56 6.13 4.98 -6.70
CA THR A 56 6.02 6.14 -5.81
C THR A 56 7.40 6.68 -5.44
N GLU A 57 8.18 5.94 -4.66
CA GLU A 57 9.39 6.46 -4.01
C GLU A 57 10.49 6.76 -5.03
N VAL A 58 10.68 5.87 -6.00
CA VAL A 58 11.68 6.10 -7.06
C VAL A 58 11.30 7.30 -7.92
N LEU A 59 10.03 7.41 -8.33
CA LEU A 59 9.57 8.57 -9.10
C LEU A 59 9.60 9.87 -8.28
N ASN A 60 9.32 9.81 -6.98
CA ASN A 60 9.41 10.96 -6.08
C ASN A 60 10.84 11.49 -5.98
N VAL A 61 11.84 10.61 -5.94
CA VAL A 61 13.26 11.02 -5.97
C VAL A 61 13.65 11.55 -7.34
N MET A 62 13.32 10.83 -8.41
CA MET A 62 13.78 11.14 -9.76
C MET A 62 13.11 12.38 -10.37
N VAL A 63 11.82 12.59 -10.09
CA VAL A 63 10.97 13.59 -10.76
C VAL A 63 10.60 14.71 -9.81
N ALA A 64 10.11 14.39 -8.61
CA ALA A 64 9.65 15.40 -7.67
C ALA A 64 10.77 16.03 -6.82
N GLY A 65 12.01 15.53 -6.94
CA GLY A 65 13.16 16.05 -6.20
C GLY A 65 13.11 15.74 -4.69
N THR A 66 12.41 14.68 -4.31
CA THR A 66 12.30 14.24 -2.90
C THR A 66 13.66 13.82 -2.37
N VAL A 67 13.95 14.17 -1.11
CA VAL A 67 15.19 13.78 -0.44
C VAL A 67 15.29 12.25 -0.35
N LEU A 68 16.41 11.69 -0.82
CA LEU A 68 16.61 10.24 -0.89
C LEU A 68 16.41 9.55 0.46
N THR A 69 16.87 10.14 1.56
CA THR A 69 16.72 9.56 2.90
C THR A 69 15.25 9.42 3.30
N THR A 70 14.41 10.39 2.96
CA THR A 70 12.96 10.33 3.20
C THR A 70 12.33 9.21 2.39
N ALA A 71 12.65 9.13 1.09
CA ALA A 71 12.12 8.09 0.21
C ALA A 71 12.55 6.67 0.66
N LEU A 72 13.78 6.51 1.15
CA LEU A 72 14.26 5.22 1.68
C LEU A 72 13.51 4.80 2.95
N ILE A 73 13.21 5.75 3.84
CA ILE A 73 12.42 5.46 5.05
C ILE A 73 11.00 5.01 4.66
N THR A 74 10.35 5.74 3.76
CA THR A 74 9.00 5.38 3.27
C THR A 74 9.01 4.03 2.56
N ALA A 75 9.99 3.78 1.70
CA ALA A 75 10.15 2.49 1.02
C ALA A 75 10.33 1.34 2.01
N GLY A 76 11.15 1.53 3.05
CA GLY A 76 11.34 0.54 4.11
C GLY A 76 10.06 0.23 4.88
N LEU A 77 9.27 1.25 5.21
CA LEU A 77 7.97 1.08 5.87
C LEU A 77 6.97 0.36 4.96
N ASN A 78 6.94 0.68 3.66
CA ASN A 78 6.11 -0.01 2.68
C ASN A 78 6.50 -1.49 2.57
N LEU A 79 7.79 -1.83 2.52
CA LEU A 79 8.23 -3.23 2.52
C LEU A 79 7.77 -3.98 3.77
N ILE A 80 7.87 -3.36 4.95
CA ILE A 80 7.41 -3.95 6.21
C ILE A 80 5.89 -4.18 6.17
N PHE A 81 5.13 -3.21 5.68
CA PHE A 81 3.68 -3.32 5.55
C PHE A 81 3.28 -4.49 4.63
N TRP A 82 3.89 -4.60 3.46
CA TRP A 82 3.60 -5.69 2.52
C TRP A 82 4.04 -7.04 3.05
N TRP A 83 5.22 -7.13 3.67
CA TRP A 83 5.67 -8.36 4.32
C TRP A 83 4.71 -8.82 5.43
N ALA A 84 4.24 -7.88 6.26
CA ALA A 84 3.27 -8.18 7.31
C ALA A 84 1.93 -8.65 6.71
N SER A 85 1.47 -8.00 5.65
CA SER A 85 0.25 -8.36 4.93
C SER A 85 0.34 -9.76 4.33
N GLY A 86 1.43 -10.08 3.63
CA GLY A 86 1.66 -11.43 3.08
C GLY A 86 1.75 -12.51 4.17
N THR A 87 2.35 -12.19 5.32
CA THR A 87 2.43 -13.10 6.47
C THR A 87 1.06 -13.35 7.09
N VAL A 88 0.27 -12.30 7.34
CA VAL A 88 -1.07 -12.43 7.92
C VAL A 88 -2.00 -13.16 6.96
N TYR A 89 -1.98 -12.79 5.68
CA TYR A 89 -2.82 -13.45 4.68
C TYR A 89 -2.46 -14.93 4.53
N GLY A 90 -1.17 -15.27 4.45
CA GLY A 90 -0.72 -16.65 4.37
C GLY A 90 -1.26 -17.51 5.53
N LYS A 91 -1.25 -16.98 6.76
CA LYS A 91 -1.81 -17.67 7.94
C LYS A 91 -3.34 -17.78 7.95
N LEU A 92 -4.05 -16.88 7.27
CA LEU A 92 -5.51 -16.88 7.19
C LEU A 92 -6.03 -17.74 6.03
N SER A 93 -5.19 -17.97 5.01
CA SER A 93 -5.53 -18.76 3.83
C SER A 93 -5.15 -20.25 3.95
N GLU A 94 -4.33 -20.60 4.95
CA GLU A 94 -4.08 -21.99 5.39
C GLU A 94 -5.28 -22.52 6.20
#